data_AF-A0A3D1VP62-F1
#
_entry.id   AF-A0A3D1VP62-F1
#
_cell.length_a   1.000
_cell.length_b   1.000
_cell.length_c   1.000
_cell.angle_alpha   90.00
_cell.angle_beta   90.00
_cell.angle_gamma   90.00
#
_symmetry.space_group_name_H-M   'P 1'
#
loop_
_entity.id
_entity.type
_entity.pdbx_description
1 polymer ?
#
loop_
_entity_poly.entity_id
_entity_poly.type
_entity_poly.pdbx_seq_one_letter_code
_entity_poly.pdbx_strand_id
1 'polypeptide(L)' 'TKSLQAWVLENLGHIPEEDEEFNFEKLNIMVTAVMDNRITEIIIKRNVEIDLPLIPADAAVQ' A
#
# COMPACT_ATOMS: atom_id res chain seq x y z
N THR A 1 -16.93 -14.81 -8.90
CA THR A 1 -15.65 -14.50 -8.23
C THR A 1 -15.21 -13.12 -8.66
N LYS A 2 -14.92 -12.22 -7.72
CA LYS A 2 -14.46 -10.85 -8.04
C LYS A 2 -12.94 -10.84 -8.18
N SER A 3 -12.40 -10.11 -9.16
CA SER A 3 -10.95 -9.98 -9.35
C SER A 3 -10.34 -8.93 -8.42
N LEU A 4 -9.04 -9.04 -8.16
CA LEU A 4 -8.31 -8.06 -7.36
C LEU A 4 -8.37 -6.67 -8.00
N GLN A 5 -8.25 -6.58 -9.33
CA GLN A 5 -8.32 -5.32 -10.07
C GLN A 5 -9.69 -4.64 -9.90
N ALA A 6 -10.78 -5.41 -9.98
CA ALA A 6 -12.13 -4.88 -9.76
C ALA A 6 -12.29 -4.36 -8.32
N TRP A 7 -11.69 -5.04 -7.35
CA TRP A 7 -11.68 -4.57 -5.97
C TRP A 7 -10.89 -3.27 -5.80
N VAL A 8 -9.72 -3.12 -6.44
CA VAL A 8 -8.94 -1.87 -6.40
C VAL A 8 -9.73 -0.71 -7.02
N LEU A 9 -10.31 -0.91 -8.21
CA LEU A 9 -11.12 0.11 -8.87
C LEU A 9 -12.30 0.58 -8.01
N GLU A 10 -12.98 -0.35 -7.32
CA GLU A 10 -14.06 0.00 -6.40
C GLU A 10 -13.59 0.79 -5.17
N ASN A 11 -12.37 0.56 -4.69
CA ASN A 11 -11.82 1.33 -3.56
C ASN A 11 -11.41 2.75 -3.97
N LEU A 12 -10.87 2.91 -5.19
CA LEU A 12 -10.43 4.21 -5.69
C LEU A 12 -11.59 5.05 -6.22
N GLY A 13 -12.56 4.43 -6.90
CA GLY A 13 -13.70 5.13 -7.51
C GLY A 13 -13.42 5.74 -8.89
N HIS A 14 -12.19 5.60 -9.39
CA HIS A 14 -11.74 6.05 -10.71
C HIS A 14 -10.76 5.05 -11.33
N ILE A 15 -10.33 5.32 -12.57
CA ILE A 15 -9.27 4.56 -13.23
C ILE A 15 -7.93 5.07 -12.68
N PRO A 16 -7.13 4.24 -11.98
CA PRO A 16 -5.91 4.70 -11.34
C PRO A 16 -4.85 5.15 -12.34
N GLU A 17 -3.99 6.03 -11.87
CA GLU A 17 -2.71 6.33 -12.52
C GLU A 17 -1.63 5.33 -12.08
N GLU A 18 -0.53 5.27 -12.84
CA GLU A 18 0.66 4.51 -12.42
C GLU A 18 1.23 5.10 -11.13
N ASP A 19 1.70 4.23 -10.24
CA ASP A 19 2.18 4.53 -8.88
C ASP A 19 1.12 5.07 -7.91
N GLU A 20 -0.18 5.09 -8.28
CA GLU A 20 -1.23 5.45 -7.34
C GLU A 20 -1.36 4.40 -6.22
N GLU A 21 -1.42 4.86 -4.98
CA GLU A 21 -1.50 4.00 -3.80
C GLU A 21 -2.61 4.39 -2.84
N PHE A 22 -3.10 3.39 -2.12
CA PHE A 22 -4.03 3.58 -1.01
C PHE A 22 -3.78 2.57 0.09
N ASN A 23 -4.21 2.90 1.30
CA ASN A 23 -4.14 2.00 2.45
C ASN A 23 -5.47 1.29 2.67
N PHE A 24 -5.40 -0.01 2.91
CA PHE A 24 -6.53 -0.84 3.32
C PHE A 24 -6.10 -1.68 4.53
N GLU A 25 -6.64 -1.34 5.71
CA GLU A 25 -6.21 -1.91 6.99
C GLU A 25 -4.69 -1.80 7.19
N LYS A 26 -4.00 -2.94 7.39
CA LYS A 26 -2.54 -3.03 7.54
C LYS A 26 -1.84 -3.26 6.21
N LEU A 27 -2.49 -2.95 5.09
CA LEU A 27 -1.93 -3.11 3.76
C LEU A 27 -1.80 -1.74 3.07
N ASN A 28 -0.67 -1.54 2.41
CA ASN A 28 -0.46 -0.50 1.41
C ASN A 28 -0.54 -1.17 0.04
N ILE A 29 -1.48 -0.70 -0.78
CA ILE A 29 -1.76 -1.23 -2.12
C ILE A 29 -1.28 -0.18 -3.11
N MET A 30 -0.41 -0.57 -4.04
CA MET A 30 0.17 0.32 -5.04
C MET A 30 -0.06 -0.26 -6.43
N VAL A 31 -0.67 0.52 -7.32
CA VAL A 31 -0.87 0.16 -8.73
C VAL A 31 0.40 0.52 -9.49
N THR A 32 1.15 -0.48 -9.97
CA THR A 32 2.45 -0.23 -10.63
C THR A 32 2.38 -0.26 -12.15
N ALA A 33 1.27 -0.73 -12.72
CA ALA A 33 1.09 -0.68 -14.17
C ALA A 33 -0.39 -0.71 -14.55
N VAL A 34 -0.74 0.16 -15.50
CA VAL A 34 -2.05 0.23 -16.14
C VAL A 34 -1.86 0.23 -17.65
N MET A 35 -2.52 -0.69 -18.35
CA MET A 35 -2.50 -0.81 -19.81
C MET A 35 -3.93 -0.84 -20.34
N ASP A 36 -4.26 0.02 -21.31
CA ASP A 36 -5.62 0.12 -21.89
C ASP A 36 -6.73 0.25 -20.83
N ASN A 37 -6.54 1.13 -19.83
CA ASN A 37 -7.45 1.33 -18.69
C ASN A 37 -7.65 0.10 -17.80
N ARG A 38 -6.74 -0.88 -17.87
CA ARG A 38 -6.77 -2.08 -17.05
C ARG A 38 -5.52 -2.17 -16.19
N ILE A 39 -5.72 -2.36 -14.89
CA ILE A 39 -4.64 -2.65 -13.96
C ILE A 39 -3.99 -3.99 -14.33
N THR A 40 -2.71 -3.98 -14.67
CA THR A 40 -1.94 -5.19 -15.01
C THR A 40 -1.06 -5.64 -13.86
N GLU A 41 -0.59 -4.71 -13.02
CA GLU A 41 0.28 -5.01 -11.89
C GLU A 41 -0.10 -4.24 -10.63
N ILE A 42 0.00 -4.92 -9.49
CA ILE A 42 -0.30 -4.38 -8.16
C ILE A 42 0.76 -4.92 -7.20
N ILE A 43 1.35 -4.04 -6.41
CA ILE A 43 2.17 -4.41 -5.27
C ILE A 43 1.35 -4.26 -3.99
N ILE A 44 1.39 -5.28 -3.14
CA ILE A 44 0.75 -5.29 -1.82
C ILE A 44 1.83 -5.38 -0.76
N LYS A 45 1.98 -4.34 0.04
CA LYS A 45 2.89 -4.29 1.19
C LYS A 45 2.09 -4.42 2.47
N ARG A 46 2.56 -5.21 3.43
CA ARG A 46 2.00 -5.24 4.78
C ARG A 46 2.71 -4.18 5.63
N ASN A 47 1.96 -3.25 6.19
CA ASN A 47 2.42 -2.32 7.20
C ASN A 47 2.66 -3.10 8.50
N VAL A 48 3.93 -3.19 8.89
CA VAL A 48 4.33 -3.76 10.17
C VAL A 48 4.54 -2.59 11.13
N GLU A 49 3.65 -2.43 12.10
CA GLU A 49 3.89 -1.54 13.23
C GLU A 49 5.02 -2.15 14.04
N ILE A 50 6.20 -1.54 13.97
CA ILE A 50 7.32 -1.90 14.84
C ILE A 50 7.17 -1.03 16.07
N ASP A 51 6.80 -1.66 17.18
CA ASP A 51 6.87 -1.03 18.50
C ASP A 51 8.34 -0.92 18.89
N LEU A 52 8.99 0.13 18.38
CA LEU A 52 10.38 0.40 18.69
C LEU A 52 10.45 0.85 20.15
N PRO A 53 11.28 0.22 20.99
CA PRO A 53 11.50 0.73 22.34
C PRO A 53 12.03 2.16 22.21
N LEU A 54 11.33 3.11 22.84
CA LEU A 54 11.84 4.47 22.98
C LEU A 54 13.11 4.38 23.82
N ILE A 55 14.28 4.40 23.17
CA ILE A 55 15.56 4.48 23.87
C ILE A 55 15.63 5.90 24.43
N PRO A 56 15.71 6.08 25.76
CA PRO A 56 15.90 7.39 26.36
C PRO A 56 17.17 8.02 25.77
N ALA A 57 17.09 9.29 25.33
CA ALA A 57 18.18 9.99 24.65
C ALA A 57 19.48 10.06 25.49
N ASP A 58 19.36 9.82 26.79
CA ASP A 58 20.39 9.78 27.82
C ASP A 58 21.11 8.43 27.96
N ALA A 59 20.62 7.34 27.34
CA ALA A 59 21.24 6.01 27.42
C ALA A 59 22.39 5.78 26.41
N ALA A 60 22.69 6.73 25.53
CA ALA A 60 23.66 6.56 24.43
C ALA A 60 25.11 6.97 24.78
N VAL A 61 25.42 7.31 26.05
CA VAL A 61 26.77 7.72 26.46
C VAL A 61 27.18 6.97 27.72
N GLN A 62 27.83 5.82 27.54
CA GLN A 62 28.83 5.26 28.47
C GLN A 62 30.01 4.71 27.67
#